data_AF-X0W7I7-F1
#
_entry.id   AF-X0W7I7-F1
#
_cell.length_a   1.000
_cell.length_b   1.000
_cell.length_c   1.000
_cell.angle_alpha   90.00
_cell.angle_beta   90.00
_cell.angle_gamma   90.00
#
_symmetry.space_group_name_H-M   'P 1'
#
loop_
_entity.id
_entity.type
_entity.pdbx_description
1 polymer ?
#
loop_
_entity_poly.entity_id
_entity_poly.type
_entity_poly.pdbx_seq_one_letter_code
_entity_poly.pdbx_strand_id
1 'polypeptide(L)'
;VLWVPLAPEAYSQISNSIFTTSESISNSPQAPVAATATPIPLIQTEVVPFGQLGFEGQILNGPYDSTDISFAYPPDWLLKFGTDVQVNFKVLSNTGLENDQLPTHHLDGTLQVYFNWVRIASIPLDHIGEYEVRAGILGWDLNPLEDGTNFVRIALVSEEGCEYDIPISVYIYPTSSLKLKYIRARSYPYPRLASLPRPIFQSQNFLPAKATIVIPDQPTESEIQAALDVSAGFGSMTKGELEMNLTTASQLTEEERETNHLIF
;
A
#
# COMPACT_ATOMS: atom_id res chain seq x y z
N VAL A 1 -26.08 19.01 -31.30
CA VAL A 1 -25.53 18.21 -32.42
C VAL A 1 -25.41 16.77 -31.93
N LEU A 2 -26.32 15.94 -32.44
CA LEU A 2 -26.35 14.47 -32.56
C LEU A 2 -25.92 13.57 -31.39
N TRP A 3 -26.92 13.25 -30.56
CA TRP A 3 -27.09 11.94 -29.95
C TRP A 3 -27.52 10.90 -31.01
N VAL A 4 -26.93 9.71 -30.98
CA VAL A 4 -27.36 8.54 -31.77
C VAL A 4 -27.65 7.37 -30.81
N PRO A 5 -28.87 6.83 -30.77
CA PRO A 5 -29.15 5.58 -30.06
C PRO A 5 -29.03 4.39 -31.02
N LEU A 6 -28.34 3.32 -30.59
CA LEU A 6 -28.37 2.03 -31.26
C LEU A 6 -29.55 1.21 -30.71
N ALA A 7 -30.42 0.78 -31.62
CA ALA A 7 -31.54 -0.12 -31.35
C ALA A 7 -31.07 -1.59 -31.22
N PRO A 8 -31.84 -2.46 -30.55
CA PRO A 8 -31.58 -3.90 -30.48
C PRO A 8 -32.39 -4.64 -31.55
N GLU A 9 -31.74 -5.49 -32.34
CA GLU A 9 -32.45 -6.49 -33.16
C GLU A 9 -31.99 -7.90 -32.84
N ALA A 10 -33.01 -8.74 -32.68
CA ALA A 10 -32.98 -10.16 -32.41
C ALA A 10 -32.56 -10.96 -33.64
N TYR A 11 -31.92 -12.11 -33.44
CA TYR A 11 -32.06 -13.23 -34.38
C TYR A 11 -32.25 -14.56 -33.63
N SER A 12 -33.32 -15.22 -34.01
CA SER A 12 -33.82 -16.51 -33.56
C SER A 12 -33.14 -17.68 -34.27
N GLN A 13 -33.08 -18.81 -33.56
CA GLN A 13 -33.37 -20.17 -34.05
C GLN A 13 -32.60 -20.67 -35.28
N ILE A 14 -31.65 -21.59 -35.06
CA ILE A 14 -31.35 -22.65 -36.05
C ILE A 14 -31.38 -24.02 -35.36
N SER A 15 -32.04 -24.90 -36.08
CA SER A 15 -32.54 -26.24 -35.83
C SER A 15 -31.50 -27.34 -35.57
N ASN A 16 -31.97 -28.33 -34.83
CA ASN A 16 -31.41 -29.68 -34.67
C ASN A 16 -31.04 -30.35 -36.00
N SER A 17 -29.89 -31.04 -36.00
CA SER A 17 -29.68 -32.22 -36.84
C SER A 17 -28.85 -33.25 -36.08
N ILE A 18 -29.43 -34.44 -36.03
CA ILE A 18 -29.05 -35.66 -35.32
C ILE A 18 -27.92 -36.36 -36.07
N PHE A 19 -26.87 -36.78 -35.36
CA PHE A 19 -26.06 -37.94 -35.76
C PHE A 19 -25.85 -38.84 -34.56
N THR A 20 -26.38 -40.05 -34.69
CA THR A 20 -26.32 -41.14 -33.71
C THR A 20 -25.11 -42.01 -34.05
N THR A 21 -24.12 -42.06 -33.17
CA THR A 21 -23.11 -43.13 -33.12
C THR A 21 -23.01 -43.62 -31.69
N SER A 22 -23.55 -44.81 -31.46
CA SER A 22 -23.53 -45.50 -30.17
C SER A 22 -22.20 -46.24 -30.01
N GLU A 23 -21.24 -45.62 -29.33
CA GLU A 23 -20.13 -46.33 -28.70
C GLU A 23 -20.44 -46.52 -27.21
N SER A 24 -20.52 -47.77 -26.78
CA SER A 24 -20.75 -48.15 -25.40
C SER A 24 -19.46 -47.97 -24.60
N ILE A 25 -19.30 -46.80 -23.97
CA ILE A 25 -18.26 -46.57 -22.96
C ILE A 25 -18.80 -47.06 -21.62
N SER A 26 -18.17 -48.10 -21.08
CA SER A 26 -18.41 -48.59 -19.72
C SER A 26 -17.89 -47.56 -18.70
N ASN A 27 -18.73 -46.59 -18.36
CA ASN A 27 -18.47 -45.67 -17.24
C ASN A 27 -18.77 -46.37 -15.92
N SER A 28 -17.72 -46.71 -15.16
CA SER A 28 -17.84 -46.92 -13.72
C SER A 28 -18.35 -45.63 -13.06
N PRO A 29 -19.29 -45.69 -12.10
CA PRO A 29 -19.75 -44.50 -11.38
C PRO A 29 -18.61 -43.97 -10.50
N GLN A 30 -17.91 -42.95 -10.99
CA GLN A 30 -16.92 -42.22 -10.23
C GLN A 30 -17.68 -41.34 -9.22
N ALA A 31 -17.45 -41.57 -7.93
CA ALA A 31 -18.05 -40.80 -6.86
C ALA A 31 -17.77 -39.29 -7.08
N PRO A 32 -18.75 -38.40 -6.85
CA PRO A 32 -18.54 -36.96 -7.01
C PRO A 32 -17.38 -36.54 -6.12
N VAL A 33 -16.32 -36.04 -6.75
CA VAL A 33 -15.17 -35.45 -6.04
C VAL A 33 -15.72 -34.30 -5.22
N ALA A 34 -15.69 -34.46 -3.89
CA ALA A 34 -16.14 -33.42 -2.98
C ALA A 34 -15.35 -32.15 -3.29
N ALA A 35 -16.06 -31.08 -3.68
CA ALA A 35 -15.44 -29.79 -3.94
C ALA A 35 -14.73 -29.33 -2.66
N THR A 36 -13.39 -29.36 -2.68
CA THR A 36 -12.58 -28.79 -1.62
C THR A 36 -12.84 -27.30 -1.62
N ALA A 37 -13.51 -26.79 -0.58
CA ALA A 37 -13.77 -25.36 -0.45
C ALA A 37 -12.44 -24.60 -0.54
N THR A 38 -12.32 -23.67 -1.49
CA THR A 38 -11.15 -22.79 -1.58
C THR A 38 -11.07 -21.99 -0.28
N PRO A 39 -9.95 -22.04 0.45
CA PRO A 39 -9.82 -21.32 1.70
C PRO A 39 -10.00 -19.81 1.46
N ILE A 40 -10.88 -19.20 2.25
CA ILE A 40 -11.10 -17.74 2.21
C ILE A 40 -9.81 -17.06 2.70
N PRO A 41 -9.27 -16.07 1.97
CA PRO A 41 -8.08 -15.36 2.41
C PRO A 41 -8.33 -14.65 3.75
N LEU A 42 -7.48 -14.89 4.74
CA LEU A 42 -7.56 -14.24 6.04
C LEU A 42 -7.10 -12.78 5.93
N ILE A 43 -7.93 -11.84 6.38
CA ILE A 43 -7.55 -10.42 6.49
C ILE A 43 -6.61 -10.26 7.68
N GLN A 44 -5.43 -9.72 7.42
CA GLN A 44 -4.42 -9.37 8.41
C GLN A 44 -4.47 -7.87 8.71
N THR A 45 -3.89 -7.47 9.84
CA THR A 45 -3.79 -6.06 10.24
C THR A 45 -2.38 -5.79 10.75
N GLU A 46 -1.76 -4.76 10.19
CA GLU A 46 -0.46 -4.24 10.64
C GLU A 46 -0.62 -2.80 11.11
N VAL A 47 0.06 -2.44 12.19
CA VAL A 47 0.10 -1.05 12.69
C VAL A 47 1.52 -0.53 12.56
N VAL A 48 1.71 0.46 11.69
CA VAL A 48 3.03 1.02 11.38
C VAL A 48 3.09 2.45 11.90
N PRO A 49 3.82 2.73 13.00
CA PRO A 49 4.05 4.09 13.47
C PRO A 49 4.84 4.91 12.45
N PHE A 50 4.57 6.21 12.36
CA PHE A 50 5.31 7.11 11.46
C PHE A 50 6.80 7.16 11.82
N GLY A 51 7.15 6.99 13.09
CA GLY A 51 8.55 6.84 13.53
C GLY A 51 9.29 5.67 12.85
N GLN A 52 8.60 4.55 12.58
CA GLN A 52 9.19 3.42 11.83
C GLN A 52 9.42 3.75 10.35
N LEU A 53 8.67 4.72 9.82
CA LEU A 53 8.80 5.24 8.45
C LEU A 53 9.86 6.36 8.36
N GLY A 54 10.60 6.63 9.44
CA GLY A 54 11.62 7.67 9.50
C GLY A 54 11.11 9.08 9.83
N PHE A 55 9.84 9.22 10.22
CA PHE A 55 9.30 10.52 10.64
C PHE A 55 9.61 10.80 12.11
N GLU A 56 10.34 11.89 12.39
CA GLU A 56 10.81 12.23 13.74
C GLU A 56 9.83 13.13 14.54
N GLY A 57 8.70 13.50 13.93
CA GLY A 57 7.81 14.53 14.46
C GLY A 57 8.15 15.91 13.90
N GLN A 58 7.13 16.73 13.66
CA GLN A 58 7.32 18.03 13.01
C GLN A 58 6.32 19.07 13.57
N ILE A 59 6.79 20.30 13.77
CA ILE A 59 5.93 21.45 14.04
C ILE A 59 5.53 22.06 12.69
N LEU A 60 4.23 22.14 12.46
CA LEU A 60 3.60 22.87 11.36
C LEU A 60 3.22 24.27 11.83
N ASN A 61 3.60 25.31 11.11
CA ASN A 61 3.31 26.70 11.49
C ASN A 61 2.26 27.32 10.56
N GLY A 62 1.23 27.95 11.11
CA GLY A 62 0.25 28.70 10.32
C GLY A 62 0.89 29.89 9.58
N PRO A 63 0.23 30.43 8.53
CA PRO A 63 -1.11 30.07 8.08
C PRO A 63 -1.18 28.80 7.21
N TYR A 64 -0.08 28.41 6.59
CA TYR A 64 0.00 27.20 5.78
C TYR A 64 1.34 26.51 5.99
N ASP A 65 1.30 25.24 6.37
CA ASP A 65 2.48 24.39 6.45
C ASP A 65 2.05 22.93 6.31
N SER A 66 2.95 22.07 5.87
CA SER A 66 2.63 20.66 5.64
C SER A 66 3.84 19.77 5.79
N THR A 67 3.58 18.51 6.13
CA THR A 67 4.57 17.44 6.14
C THR A 67 4.06 16.23 5.37
N ASP A 68 4.99 15.53 4.74
CA ASP A 68 4.73 14.35 3.91
C ASP A 68 5.47 13.15 4.49
N ILE A 69 4.76 12.06 4.69
CA ILE A 69 5.31 10.76 5.11
C ILE A 69 5.15 9.81 3.93
N SER A 70 6.26 9.45 3.29
CA SER A 70 6.28 8.51 2.16
C SER A 70 6.61 7.09 2.63
N PHE A 71 5.93 6.09 2.06
CA PHE A 71 6.14 4.70 2.41
C PHE A 71 5.70 3.76 1.28
N ALA A 72 6.27 2.57 1.26
CA ALA A 72 5.77 1.44 0.47
C ALA A 72 5.49 0.26 1.42
N TYR A 73 4.56 -0.59 1.04
CA TYR A 73 4.29 -1.87 1.70
C TYR A 73 4.67 -3.02 0.76
N PRO A 74 4.82 -4.25 1.28
CA PRO A 74 5.15 -5.40 0.45
C PRO A 74 4.23 -5.53 -0.77
N PRO A 75 4.78 -5.87 -1.95
CA PRO A 75 4.03 -5.85 -3.19
C PRO A 75 2.89 -6.88 -3.22
N ASP A 76 2.99 -7.96 -2.45
CA ASP A 76 1.96 -8.98 -2.32
C ASP A 76 0.79 -8.55 -1.41
N TRP A 77 0.87 -7.38 -0.77
CA TRP A 77 -0.21 -6.86 0.06
C TRP A 77 -1.27 -6.19 -0.80
N LEU A 78 -2.46 -6.78 -0.79
CA LEU A 78 -3.65 -6.14 -1.30
C LEU A 78 -4.42 -5.53 -0.14
N LEU A 79 -4.29 -4.21 0.01
CA LEU A 79 -4.99 -3.46 1.05
C LEU A 79 -6.51 -3.63 0.93
N LYS A 80 -7.18 -3.63 2.08
CA LYS A 80 -8.61 -3.83 2.25
C LYS A 80 -9.24 -2.67 3.02
N PHE A 81 -10.56 -2.61 2.88
CA PHE A 81 -11.39 -1.64 3.59
C PHE A 81 -11.17 -1.69 5.11
N GLY A 82 -11.26 -0.53 5.74
CA GLY A 82 -10.96 -0.34 7.16
C GLY A 82 -9.47 -0.19 7.47
N THR A 83 -8.68 0.12 6.43
CA THR A 83 -7.36 0.73 6.57
C THR A 83 -7.55 2.20 6.95
N ASP A 84 -6.81 2.67 7.96
CA ASP A 84 -6.95 4.03 8.50
C ASP A 84 -5.61 4.67 8.85
N VAL A 85 -5.62 6.00 8.87
CA VAL A 85 -4.52 6.83 9.36
C VAL A 85 -4.91 7.38 10.73
N GLN A 86 -4.13 7.08 11.76
CA GLN A 86 -4.26 7.69 13.07
C GLN A 86 -3.24 8.82 13.21
N VAL A 87 -3.72 10.05 13.39
CA VAL A 87 -2.88 11.22 13.62
C VAL A 87 -3.02 11.66 15.07
N ASN A 88 -1.91 11.62 15.80
CA ASN A 88 -1.78 12.19 17.13
C ASN A 88 -1.05 13.51 16.98
N PHE A 89 -1.61 14.60 17.49
CA PHE A 89 -0.99 15.91 17.37
C PHE A 89 -1.33 16.83 18.54
N LYS A 90 -0.55 17.90 18.70
CA LYS A 90 -0.75 18.92 19.70
C LYS A 90 -0.88 20.30 19.06
N VAL A 91 -1.95 21.01 19.38
CA VAL A 91 -2.10 22.42 19.02
C VAL A 91 -1.42 23.28 20.08
N LEU A 92 -0.61 24.22 19.62
CA LEU A 92 0.17 25.16 20.40
C LEU A 92 -0.25 26.58 20.06
N SER A 93 -0.31 27.45 21.08
CA SER A 93 -0.43 28.90 20.89
C SER A 93 0.89 29.57 21.23
N ASN A 94 1.39 30.41 20.32
CA ASN A 94 2.62 31.18 20.53
C ASN A 94 2.38 32.55 21.16
N THR A 95 1.15 32.89 21.58
CA THR A 95 0.82 34.24 22.06
C THR A 95 1.33 34.55 23.47
N GLY A 96 1.89 33.58 24.20
CA GLY A 96 2.39 33.79 25.57
C GLY A 96 1.31 34.22 26.59
N LEU A 97 0.04 34.24 26.17
CA LEU A 97 -1.11 34.57 27.00
C LEU A 97 -1.53 33.30 27.73
N GLU A 98 -1.17 33.19 29.01
CA GLU A 98 -1.64 32.13 29.90
C GLU A 98 -3.17 32.16 30.02
N ASN A 99 -3.82 31.15 29.42
CA ASN A 99 -5.11 30.48 29.66
C ASN A 99 -6.37 31.20 30.22
N ASP A 100 -6.34 32.41 30.80
CA ASP A 100 -7.47 32.88 31.63
C ASP A 100 -8.23 34.12 31.11
N GLN A 101 -7.83 34.74 29.98
CA GLN A 101 -8.51 35.96 29.49
C GLN A 101 -8.78 36.06 28.00
N LEU A 102 -8.52 35.02 27.20
CA LEU A 102 -8.92 35.04 25.78
C LEU A 102 -10.38 34.58 25.66
N PRO A 103 -11.30 35.45 25.21
CA PRO A 103 -12.72 35.12 25.13
C PRO A 103 -12.97 34.09 24.03
N THR A 104 -13.04 32.79 24.36
CA THR A 104 -13.51 31.69 23.47
C THR A 104 -13.20 31.87 21.99
N HIS A 105 -12.02 32.40 21.66
CA HIS A 105 -11.66 32.67 20.27
C HIS A 105 -11.49 31.31 19.63
N HIS A 106 -12.31 31.05 18.63
CA HIS A 106 -12.14 29.87 17.79
C HIS A 106 -10.72 29.96 17.23
N LEU A 107 -9.94 28.89 17.39
CA LEU A 107 -8.68 28.77 16.70
C LEU A 107 -9.06 28.58 15.23
N ASP A 108 -8.98 29.64 14.43
CA ASP A 108 -9.43 29.56 13.04
C ASP A 108 -8.38 28.83 12.19
N GLY A 109 -8.42 27.49 12.27
CA GLY A 109 -7.49 26.60 11.60
C GLY A 109 -8.09 25.21 11.40
N THR A 110 -7.64 24.55 10.34
CA THR A 110 -8.02 23.18 10.01
C THR A 110 -6.77 22.37 9.72
N LEU A 111 -6.66 21.21 10.34
CA LEU A 111 -5.67 20.20 9.96
C LEU A 111 -6.29 19.25 8.94
N GLN A 112 -5.69 19.18 7.76
CA GLN A 112 -6.16 18.35 6.66
C GLN A 112 -5.24 17.15 6.49
N VAL A 113 -5.82 15.96 6.35
CA VAL A 113 -5.08 14.72 6.13
C VAL A 113 -5.40 14.19 4.75
N TYR A 114 -4.35 13.89 3.99
CA TYR A 114 -4.41 13.37 2.64
C TYR A 114 -3.72 12.01 2.56
N PHE A 115 -4.28 11.12 1.75
CA PHE A 115 -3.68 9.86 1.34
C PHE A 115 -3.62 9.83 -0.18
N ASN A 116 -2.43 9.65 -0.76
CA ASN A 116 -2.25 9.61 -2.22
C ASN A 116 -2.96 10.77 -2.97
N TRP A 117 -2.86 11.98 -2.41
CA TRP A 117 -3.40 13.26 -2.91
C TRP A 117 -4.91 13.43 -2.71
N VAL A 118 -5.58 12.45 -2.10
CA VAL A 118 -7.01 12.49 -1.78
C VAL A 118 -7.19 12.86 -0.32
N ARG A 119 -7.99 13.91 -0.05
CA ARG A 119 -8.27 14.35 1.32
C ARG A 119 -9.17 13.34 2.02
N ILE A 120 -8.65 12.67 3.05
CA ILE A 120 -9.37 11.66 3.85
C ILE A 120 -9.95 12.23 5.15
N ALA A 121 -9.42 13.36 5.64
CA ALA A 121 -9.97 14.06 6.80
C ALA A 121 -9.71 15.56 6.77
N SER A 122 -10.56 16.29 7.49
CA SER A 122 -10.49 17.73 7.71
C SER A 122 -10.91 17.98 9.16
N ILE A 123 -9.94 18.32 10.01
CA ILE A 123 -10.11 18.41 11.46
C ILE A 123 -10.11 19.90 11.84
N PRO A 124 -11.24 20.48 12.30
CA PRO A 124 -11.23 21.82 12.84
C PRO A 124 -10.40 21.84 14.14
N LEU A 125 -9.59 22.87 14.31
CA LEU A 125 -8.84 23.10 15.54
C LEU A 125 -9.71 24.00 16.42
N ASP A 126 -10.36 23.47 17.45
CA ASP A 126 -11.30 24.25 18.27
C ASP A 126 -10.76 24.57 19.67
N HIS A 127 -9.66 23.92 20.07
CA HIS A 127 -8.97 24.16 21.33
C HIS A 127 -7.45 23.89 21.26
N ILE A 128 -6.71 24.48 22.21
CA ILE A 128 -5.29 24.19 22.45
C ILE A 128 -5.20 22.88 23.23
N GLY A 129 -4.31 21.97 22.83
CA GLY A 129 -4.16 20.70 23.52
C GLY A 129 -3.82 19.54 22.59
N GLU A 130 -3.95 18.34 23.12
CA GLU A 130 -3.68 17.07 22.43
C GLU A 130 -4.94 16.61 21.67
N TYR A 131 -4.73 16.09 20.47
CA TYR A 131 -5.76 15.49 19.62
C TYR A 131 -5.35 14.07 19.22
N GLU A 132 -6.32 13.17 19.16
CA GLU A 132 -6.21 11.86 18.52
C GLU A 132 -7.34 11.74 17.50
N VAL A 133 -6.98 11.62 16.22
CA VAL A 133 -7.96 11.51 15.13
C VAL A 133 -7.66 10.29 14.27
N ARG A 134 -8.70 9.60 13.84
CA ARG A 134 -8.62 8.48 12.90
C ARG A 134 -9.37 8.81 11.62
N ALA A 135 -8.70 8.67 10.49
CA ALA A 135 -9.22 8.92 9.16
C ALA A 135 -9.21 7.62 8.36
N GLY A 136 -10.39 7.10 8.01
CA GLY A 136 -10.52 5.91 7.18
C GLY A 136 -10.17 6.21 5.72
N ILE A 137 -9.43 5.32 5.06
CA ILE A 137 -9.11 5.42 3.64
C ILE A 137 -10.16 4.64 2.84
N LEU A 138 -10.74 5.27 1.82
CA LEU A 138 -11.73 4.62 0.96
C LEU A 138 -11.04 3.62 0.02
N GLY A 139 -11.76 2.56 -0.36
CA GLY A 139 -11.15 1.42 -1.04
C GLY A 139 -10.49 1.73 -2.39
N TRP A 140 -10.93 2.78 -3.09
CA TRP A 140 -10.36 3.20 -4.39
C TRP A 140 -9.07 3.99 -4.24
N ASP A 141 -8.83 4.60 -3.07
CA ASP A 141 -7.62 5.37 -2.75
C ASP A 141 -6.46 4.48 -2.28
N LEU A 142 -6.72 3.21 -1.98
CA LEU A 142 -5.74 2.27 -1.40
C LEU A 142 -4.64 1.82 -2.39
N ASN A 143 -4.78 2.12 -3.68
CA ASN A 143 -3.80 1.72 -4.67
C ASN A 143 -2.54 2.59 -4.54
N PRO A 144 -1.33 1.99 -4.61
CA PRO A 144 -0.10 2.75 -4.62
C PRO A 144 0.00 3.61 -5.87
N LEU A 145 0.84 4.64 -5.81
CA LEU A 145 1.21 5.44 -6.98
C LEU A 145 1.95 4.58 -8.02
N GLU A 146 2.17 5.14 -9.21
CA GLU A 146 2.81 4.42 -10.32
C GLU A 146 4.22 3.93 -10.00
N ASP A 147 4.92 4.56 -9.05
CA ASP A 147 6.23 4.18 -8.53
C ASP A 147 6.16 3.13 -7.40
N GLY A 148 4.96 2.78 -6.94
CA GLY A 148 4.72 1.83 -5.85
C GLY A 148 4.72 2.48 -4.47
N THR A 149 4.97 3.79 -4.40
CA THR A 149 4.99 4.57 -3.17
C THR A 149 3.57 5.01 -2.82
N ASN A 150 3.35 5.23 -1.53
CA ASN A 150 2.19 5.92 -1.00
C ASN A 150 2.69 7.06 -0.14
N PHE A 151 1.83 8.04 0.12
CA PHE A 151 2.15 9.04 1.10
C PHE A 151 0.93 9.48 1.90
N VAL A 152 1.21 9.87 3.14
CA VAL A 152 0.29 10.63 3.97
C VAL A 152 0.81 12.06 4.02
N ARG A 153 -0.04 13.01 3.62
CA ARG A 153 0.24 14.43 3.81
C ARG A 153 -0.64 14.97 4.92
N ILE A 154 -0.03 15.70 5.84
CA ILE A 154 -0.72 16.44 6.89
C ILE A 154 -0.45 17.92 6.64
N ALA A 155 -1.51 18.70 6.41
CA ALA A 155 -1.42 20.12 6.10
C ALA A 155 -2.23 20.94 7.10
N LEU A 156 -1.60 21.96 7.67
CA LEU A 156 -2.25 22.99 8.45
C LEU A 156 -2.71 24.11 7.51
N VAL A 157 -3.97 24.53 7.65
CA VAL A 157 -4.56 25.65 6.91
C VAL A 157 -5.30 26.55 7.92
N SER A 158 -4.84 27.78 8.10
CA SER A 158 -5.43 28.77 9.02
C SER A 158 -5.42 30.17 8.38
N GLU A 159 -6.25 30.35 7.35
CA GLU A 159 -6.30 31.58 6.54
C GLU A 159 -6.84 32.78 7.34
N GLU A 160 -7.76 32.55 8.27
CA GLU A 160 -8.45 33.61 9.04
C GLU A 160 -7.59 34.16 10.20
N GLY A 161 -6.50 33.47 10.57
CA GLY A 161 -5.55 33.93 11.58
C GLY A 161 -4.84 35.25 11.24
N CYS A 162 -4.88 35.69 9.97
CA CYS A 162 -4.31 36.98 9.55
C CYS A 162 -5.09 38.20 10.07
N GLU A 163 -6.37 38.05 10.45
CA GLU A 163 -7.15 39.18 10.96
C GLU A 163 -6.80 39.49 12.44
N TYR A 164 -6.39 38.48 13.20
CA TYR A 164 -6.16 38.59 14.65
C TYR A 164 -4.71 38.35 15.11
N ASP A 165 -3.76 38.12 14.19
CA ASP A 165 -2.33 37.88 14.48
C ASP A 165 -2.11 36.80 15.55
N ILE A 166 -2.91 35.73 15.49
CA ILE A 166 -2.81 34.58 16.40
C ILE A 166 -2.06 33.45 15.66
N PRO A 167 -0.73 33.34 15.80
CA PRO A 167 0.01 32.24 15.22
C PRO A 167 -0.37 30.92 15.90
N ILE A 168 -0.91 29.99 15.09
CA ILE A 168 -1.17 28.61 15.50
C ILE A 168 0.00 27.75 15.03
N SER A 169 0.53 26.92 15.93
CA SER A 169 1.49 25.87 15.59
C SER A 169 0.90 24.51 15.95
N VAL A 170 1.15 23.49 15.14
CA VAL A 170 0.69 22.12 15.39
C VAL A 170 1.88 21.19 15.39
N TYR A 171 2.14 20.48 16.49
CA TYR A 171 3.15 19.44 16.55
C TYR A 171 2.53 18.09 16.22
N ILE A 172 3.02 17.43 15.17
CA ILE A 172 2.60 16.08 14.77
C ILE A 172 3.53 15.07 15.45
N TYR A 173 2.97 14.14 16.22
CA TYR A 173 3.78 13.13 16.92
C TYR A 173 4.22 12.00 15.99
N PRO A 174 5.44 11.46 16.20
CA PRO A 174 5.92 10.26 15.50
C PRO A 174 5.17 8.97 15.91
N THR A 175 4.38 9.03 16.99
CA THR A 175 3.47 7.95 17.43
C THR A 175 2.17 7.88 16.63
N SER A 176 1.92 8.85 15.75
CA SER A 176 0.91 8.71 14.68
C SER A 176 1.20 7.44 13.87
N SER A 177 0.20 6.82 13.27
CA SER A 177 0.38 5.50 12.66
C SER A 177 -0.56 5.22 11.49
N LEU A 178 -0.16 4.25 10.66
CA LEU A 178 -0.99 3.61 9.66
C LEU A 178 -1.50 2.29 10.21
N LYS A 179 -2.81 2.07 10.15
CA LYS A 179 -3.40 0.76 10.41
C LYS A 179 -3.78 0.12 9.08
N LEU A 180 -2.89 -0.72 8.56
CA LEU A 180 -3.02 -1.36 7.27
C LEU A 180 -3.79 -2.69 7.41
N LYS A 181 -4.95 -2.80 6.76
CA LYS A 181 -5.65 -4.08 6.62
C LYS A 181 -5.36 -4.66 5.25
N TYR A 182 -4.93 -5.91 5.16
CA TYR A 182 -4.52 -6.50 3.89
C TYR A 182 -4.81 -7.99 3.81
N ILE A 183 -4.81 -8.50 2.58
CA ILE A 183 -4.63 -9.94 2.30
C ILE A 183 -3.34 -10.11 1.50
N ARG A 184 -2.67 -11.25 1.65
CA ARG A 184 -1.54 -11.59 0.78
C ARG A 184 -2.05 -12.21 -0.52
N ALA A 185 -1.64 -11.65 -1.64
CA ALA A 185 -1.99 -12.10 -2.99
C ALA A 185 -0.71 -12.51 -3.73
N ARG A 186 -0.33 -13.80 -3.63
CA ARG A 186 0.95 -14.35 -4.16
C ARG A 186 1.21 -14.11 -5.66
N SER A 187 0.22 -13.68 -6.43
CA SER A 187 0.35 -13.42 -7.88
C SER A 187 0.09 -11.96 -8.25
N TYR A 188 0.02 -11.06 -7.27
CA TYR A 188 -0.24 -9.65 -7.49
C TYR A 188 0.84 -8.77 -6.83
N PRO A 189 1.27 -7.68 -7.48
CA PRO A 189 1.11 -7.41 -8.91
C PRO A 189 1.91 -8.43 -9.73
N TYR A 190 1.42 -8.77 -10.93
CA TYR A 190 2.19 -9.62 -11.84
C TYR A 190 3.50 -8.93 -12.22
N PRO A 191 4.65 -9.59 -12.06
CA PRO A 191 5.93 -9.00 -12.41
C PRO A 191 5.95 -8.67 -13.90
N ARG A 192 6.29 -7.41 -14.23
CA ARG A 192 6.47 -6.96 -15.61
C ARG A 192 7.95 -6.64 -15.79
N LEU A 193 8.59 -7.22 -16.81
CA LEU A 193 10.01 -6.95 -17.09
C LEU A 193 10.28 -5.46 -17.33
N ALA A 194 9.32 -4.75 -17.93
CA ALA A 194 9.40 -3.31 -18.15
C ALA A 194 9.37 -2.47 -16.86
N SER A 195 8.96 -3.04 -15.73
CA SER A 195 8.93 -2.35 -14.43
C SER A 195 10.04 -2.80 -13.48
N LEU A 196 11.01 -3.60 -13.94
CA LEU A 196 12.15 -3.99 -13.10
C LEU A 196 12.85 -2.74 -12.54
N PRO A 197 13.25 -2.75 -11.26
CA PRO A 197 13.36 -3.92 -10.37
C PRO A 197 12.07 -4.28 -9.60
N ARG A 198 10.93 -3.67 -9.88
CA ARG A 198 9.64 -3.98 -9.21
C ARG A 198 8.97 -5.23 -9.80
N PRO A 199 8.25 -6.01 -8.99
CA PRO A 199 7.95 -5.79 -7.57
C PRO A 199 9.05 -6.23 -6.58
N ILE A 200 10.15 -6.82 -7.05
CA ILE A 200 11.18 -7.44 -6.18
C ILE A 200 11.82 -6.42 -5.23
N PHE A 201 11.99 -5.18 -5.68
CA PHE A 201 12.56 -4.10 -4.88
C PHE A 201 11.71 -2.82 -4.94
N GLN A 202 11.51 -2.19 -3.78
CA GLN A 202 10.88 -0.89 -3.62
C GLN A 202 11.65 -0.08 -2.57
N SER A 203 12.22 1.06 -2.98
CA SER A 203 12.80 2.02 -2.04
C SER A 203 11.67 2.54 -1.13
N GLN A 204 11.86 2.53 0.19
CA GLN A 204 10.86 2.90 1.21
C GLN A 204 9.85 1.81 1.59
N ASN A 205 10.08 0.55 1.24
CA ASN A 205 9.31 -0.54 1.83
C ASN A 205 9.65 -0.67 3.33
N PHE A 206 8.66 -0.50 4.21
CA PHE A 206 8.87 -0.63 5.66
C PHE A 206 9.07 -2.08 6.12
N LEU A 207 8.82 -3.05 5.23
CA LEU A 207 9.21 -4.45 5.34
C LEU A 207 10.04 -4.84 4.10
N PRO A 208 11.35 -4.52 4.07
CA PRO A 208 12.19 -4.77 2.92
C PRO A 208 12.10 -6.21 2.42
N ALA A 209 11.84 -6.36 1.11
CA ALA A 209 11.81 -7.66 0.48
C ALA A 209 13.24 -8.18 0.26
N LYS A 210 13.39 -9.50 0.34
CA LYS A 210 14.64 -10.20 0.04
C LYS A 210 14.49 -11.00 -1.23
N ALA A 211 15.58 -11.16 -1.97
CA ALA A 211 15.63 -12.07 -3.11
C ALA A 211 16.60 -13.23 -2.85
N THR A 212 16.26 -14.41 -3.33
CA THR A 212 17.15 -15.58 -3.30
C THR A 212 17.32 -16.08 -4.73
N ILE A 213 18.56 -16.09 -5.20
CA ILE A 213 18.96 -16.76 -6.43
C ILE A 213 19.19 -18.23 -6.10
N VAL A 214 18.50 -19.11 -6.81
CA VAL A 214 18.53 -20.55 -6.61
C VAL A 214 19.25 -21.16 -7.80
N ILE A 215 20.43 -21.74 -7.56
CA ILE A 215 21.20 -22.45 -8.58
C ILE A 215 21.09 -23.98 -8.38
N PRO A 216 21.37 -24.81 -9.41
CA PRO A 216 21.46 -26.26 -9.22
C PRO A 216 22.53 -26.64 -8.19
N ASP A 217 22.40 -27.81 -7.57
CA ASP A 217 23.40 -28.32 -6.60
C ASP A 217 24.78 -28.61 -7.22
N GLN A 218 24.82 -28.79 -8.53
CA GLN A 218 26.03 -28.95 -9.33
C GLN A 218 25.99 -27.95 -10.50
N PRO A 219 26.20 -26.65 -10.22
CA PRO A 219 26.04 -25.61 -11.23
C PRO A 219 27.17 -25.69 -12.25
N THR A 220 26.84 -25.47 -13.51
CA THR A 220 27.79 -25.24 -14.59
C THR A 220 28.42 -23.84 -14.47
N GLU A 221 29.55 -23.62 -15.13
CA GLU A 221 30.18 -22.29 -15.21
C GLU A 221 29.20 -21.22 -15.74
N SER A 222 28.36 -21.59 -16.73
CA SER A 222 27.34 -20.70 -17.28
C SER A 222 26.24 -20.32 -16.30
N GLU A 223 25.84 -21.23 -15.40
CA GLU A 223 24.79 -20.94 -14.40
C GLU A 223 25.33 -20.04 -13.28
N ILE A 224 26.58 -20.26 -12.86
CA ILE A 224 27.25 -19.35 -11.91
C ILE A 224 27.38 -17.96 -12.52
N GLN A 225 27.81 -17.87 -13.79
CA GLN A 225 27.92 -16.58 -14.48
C GLN A 225 26.56 -15.89 -14.59
N ALA A 226 25.50 -16.61 -14.95
CA ALA A 226 24.15 -16.04 -15.02
C ALA A 226 23.68 -15.53 -13.66
N ALA A 227 23.91 -16.27 -12.57
CA ALA A 227 23.58 -15.82 -11.21
C ALA A 227 24.32 -14.53 -10.83
N LEU A 228 25.60 -14.41 -11.18
CA LEU A 228 26.40 -13.21 -10.95
C LEU A 228 25.94 -12.02 -11.81
N ASP A 229 25.59 -12.26 -13.08
CA ASP A 229 25.09 -11.22 -13.98
C ASP A 229 23.74 -10.67 -13.53
N VAL A 230 22.83 -11.55 -13.11
CA VAL A 230 21.54 -11.15 -12.52
C VAL A 230 21.77 -10.37 -11.23
N SER A 231 22.68 -10.84 -10.39
CA SER A 231 23.04 -10.13 -9.15
C SER A 231 23.57 -8.72 -9.44
N ALA A 232 24.47 -8.58 -10.40
CA ALA A 232 25.03 -7.29 -10.81
C ALA A 232 23.94 -6.37 -11.41
N GLY A 233 23.03 -6.93 -12.21
CA GLY A 233 21.90 -6.20 -12.78
C GLY A 233 20.97 -5.64 -11.72
N PHE A 234 20.52 -6.46 -10.76
CA PHE A 234 19.71 -5.99 -9.65
C PHE A 234 20.47 -5.01 -8.76
N GLY A 235 21.73 -5.29 -8.42
CA GLY A 235 22.56 -4.37 -7.64
C GLY A 235 22.67 -2.99 -8.29
N SER A 236 22.81 -2.93 -9.62
CA SER A 236 22.82 -1.66 -10.35
C SER A 236 21.46 -0.94 -10.31
N MET A 237 20.35 -1.66 -10.52
CA MET A 237 19.00 -1.09 -10.52
C MET A 237 18.55 -0.61 -9.12
N THR A 238 19.01 -1.26 -8.06
CA THR A 238 18.61 -0.99 -6.67
C THR A 238 19.65 -0.18 -5.89
N LYS A 239 20.73 0.27 -6.55
CA LYS A 239 21.87 0.94 -5.92
C LYS A 239 22.50 0.12 -4.78
N GLY A 240 22.40 -1.20 -4.86
CA GLY A 240 22.90 -2.14 -3.87
C GLY A 240 22.02 -2.29 -2.62
N GLU A 241 20.81 -1.74 -2.60
CA GLU A 241 19.91 -1.81 -1.44
C GLU A 241 19.12 -3.13 -1.35
N LEU A 242 19.01 -3.89 -2.45
CA LEU A 242 18.35 -5.20 -2.42
C LEU A 242 19.24 -6.25 -1.77
N GLU A 243 18.79 -6.80 -0.64
CA GLU A 243 19.41 -7.97 -0.02
C GLU A 243 19.15 -9.21 -0.90
N MET A 244 20.23 -9.78 -1.42
CA MET A 244 20.18 -10.99 -2.24
C MET A 244 21.01 -12.10 -1.63
N ASN A 245 20.44 -13.30 -1.59
CA ASN A 245 21.12 -14.52 -1.17
C ASN A 245 21.30 -15.45 -2.37
N LEU A 246 22.35 -16.26 -2.36
CA LEU A 246 22.59 -17.33 -3.33
C LEU A 246 22.51 -18.66 -2.58
N THR A 247 21.63 -19.56 -3.01
CA THR A 247 21.46 -20.90 -2.43
C THR A 247 21.37 -21.96 -3.52
N THR A 248 21.60 -23.23 -3.17
CA THR A 248 21.38 -24.34 -4.10
C THR A 248 19.98 -24.91 -3.95
N ALA A 249 19.49 -25.59 -4.99
CA ALA A 249 18.15 -26.17 -5.00
C ALA A 249 17.87 -27.10 -3.81
N SER A 250 18.85 -27.89 -3.34
CA SER A 250 18.69 -28.75 -2.17
C SER A 250 18.73 -28.03 -0.82
N GLN A 251 19.28 -26.82 -0.78
CA GLN A 251 19.44 -26.01 0.43
C GLN A 251 18.31 -25.00 0.62
N LEU A 252 17.49 -24.77 -0.41
CA LEU A 252 16.35 -23.88 -0.35
C LEU A 252 15.33 -24.35 0.70
N THR A 253 15.18 -23.58 1.76
CA THR A 253 14.24 -23.89 2.84
C THR A 253 12.82 -23.47 2.48
N GLU A 254 11.83 -24.10 3.12
CA GLU A 254 10.42 -23.69 2.94
C GLU A 254 10.17 -22.28 3.46
N GLU A 255 10.88 -21.84 4.50
CA GLU A 255 10.82 -20.46 4.99
C GLU A 255 11.26 -19.46 3.91
N GLU A 256 12.37 -19.70 3.23
CA GLU A 256 12.84 -18.85 2.13
C GLU A 256 11.86 -18.84 0.96
N ARG A 257 11.22 -19.98 0.64
CA ARG A 257 10.20 -20.04 -0.42
C ARG A 257 8.97 -19.20 -0.11
N GLU A 258 8.65 -19.06 1.16
CA GLU A 258 7.47 -18.34 1.63
C GLU A 258 7.73 -16.84 1.89
N THR A 259 9.00 -16.45 2.08
CA THR A 259 9.37 -15.09 2.49
C THR A 259 10.22 -14.32 1.47
N ASN A 260 10.91 -14.99 0.55
CA ASN A 260 11.81 -14.36 -0.41
C ASN A 260 11.28 -14.44 -1.84
N HIS A 261 11.70 -13.49 -2.68
CA HIS A 261 11.55 -13.58 -4.13
C HIS A 261 12.57 -14.55 -4.70
N LEU A 262 12.11 -15.63 -5.33
CA LEU A 262 13.00 -16.64 -5.92
C LEU A 262 13.34 -16.30 -7.38
N ILE A 263 14.61 -16.42 -7.72
CA ILE A 263 15.16 -16.26 -9.07
C ILE A 263 15.86 -17.58 -9.43
N PHE A 264 15.54 -18.15 -10.60
CA PHE A 264 16.06 -19.43 -11.09
C PHE A 264 16.83 -19.23 -12.40
#